data_AF-A0A934VY11-F1
#
_entry.id   AF-A0A934VY11-F1
#
_cell.length_a   1.000
_cell.length_b   1.000
_cell.length_c   1.000
_cell.angle_alpha   90.00
_cell.angle_beta   90.00
_cell.angle_gamma   90.00
#
_symmetry.space_group_name_H-M   'P 1'
#
loop_
_entity.id
_entity.type
_entity.pdbx_description
1 polymer ?
#
loop_
_entity_poly.entity_id
_entity_poly.type
_entity_poly.pdbx_seq_one_letter_code
_entity_poly.pdbx_strand_id
1 'polypeptide(L)'
;MISEKQLSEYFHSFWKSHFPLLDTAYVRRFNAENKIRLFDIEGQVVLPVPIGEKVERFDLVSELAFELARETYQSSPYKEPDLEQARVRAEATIARLKGHPKISSVTRSELTEANALLDVYSEFFRTLPENSVLQFRPRIRGAGVLNLMEGDFADADTLFEVKAVNRNLQYTDLRQLLCYLFCGLGSKKYSWTRYCIFNPRLAVHYTGTISGLLEYLSGRPLNESIYNVLDALMEREQPLESLF
;
A
#
# COMPACT_ATOMS: atom_id res chain seq x y z
N MET A 1 18.54 -9.27 -6.61
CA MET A 1 17.67 -8.31 -5.91
C MET A 1 16.28 -8.92 -5.72
N ILE A 2 15.61 -8.61 -4.61
CA ILE A 2 14.32 -9.17 -4.18
C ILE A 2 13.24 -8.08 -4.14
N SER A 3 11.96 -8.45 -4.15
CA SER A 3 10.86 -7.51 -3.95
C SER A 3 10.60 -7.21 -2.47
N GLU A 4 9.89 -6.13 -2.21
CA GLU A 4 9.38 -5.76 -0.89
C GLU A 4 8.46 -6.82 -0.29
N LYS A 5 7.68 -7.53 -1.11
CA LYS A 5 6.84 -8.64 -0.68
C LYS A 5 7.69 -9.80 -0.19
N GLN A 6 8.73 -10.16 -0.96
CA GLN A 6 9.67 -11.21 -0.57
C GLN A 6 10.38 -10.86 0.74
N LEU A 7 10.86 -9.62 0.90
CA LEU A 7 11.48 -9.17 2.16
C LEU A 7 10.50 -9.24 3.33
N SER A 8 9.26 -8.78 3.13
CA SER A 8 8.23 -8.72 4.18
C SER A 8 7.79 -10.11 4.66
N GLU A 9 7.67 -11.06 3.74
CA GLU A 9 7.18 -12.41 4.00
C GLU A 9 8.26 -13.32 4.58
N TYR A 10 9.45 -13.39 3.98
CA TYR A 10 10.39 -14.49 4.22
C TYR A 10 11.58 -14.14 5.13
N PHE A 11 11.92 -12.86 5.32
CA PHE A 11 13.16 -12.46 6.02
C PHE A 11 12.91 -12.21 7.52
N HIS A 12 12.40 -13.22 8.23
CA HIS A 12 11.99 -13.08 9.63
C HIS A 12 13.09 -12.57 10.57
N SER A 13 14.33 -13.07 10.44
CA SER A 13 15.44 -12.66 11.29
C SER A 13 15.79 -11.18 11.12
N PHE A 14 15.69 -10.65 9.89
CA PHE A 14 15.90 -9.24 9.60
C PHE A 14 14.86 -8.36 10.30
N TRP A 15 13.58 -8.74 10.24
CA TRP A 15 12.52 -8.00 10.91
C TRP A 15 12.63 -8.10 12.43
N LYS A 16 12.98 -9.26 12.96
CA LYS A 16 13.15 -9.46 14.42
C LYS A 16 14.31 -8.64 14.98
N SER A 17 15.39 -8.44 14.24
CA SER A 17 16.55 -7.67 14.70
C SER A 17 16.31 -6.15 14.69
N HIS A 18 15.53 -5.65 13.73
CA HIS A 18 15.30 -4.20 13.56
C HIS A 18 13.99 -3.72 14.18
N PHE A 19 12.97 -4.57 14.20
CA PHE A 19 11.62 -4.27 14.69
C PHE A 19 11.12 -5.39 15.59
N PRO A 20 11.77 -5.63 16.75
CA PRO A 20 11.43 -6.74 17.63
C PRO A 20 10.00 -6.68 18.16
N LEU A 21 9.38 -5.49 18.19
CA LEU A 21 8.00 -5.28 18.64
C LEU A 21 6.97 -5.42 17.51
N LEU A 22 7.39 -5.68 16.27
CA LEU A 22 6.48 -5.96 15.15
C LEU A 22 6.07 -7.45 15.14
N ASP A 23 5.22 -7.80 16.09
CA ASP A 23 4.69 -9.16 16.26
C ASP A 23 3.17 -9.24 16.10
N THR A 24 2.61 -10.44 16.26
CA THR A 24 1.17 -10.68 16.17
C THR A 24 0.38 -9.94 17.25
N ALA A 25 0.93 -9.76 18.45
CA ALA A 25 0.25 -9.06 19.54
C ALA A 25 0.14 -7.56 19.24
N TYR A 26 1.23 -6.95 18.75
CA TYR A 26 1.22 -5.59 18.24
C TYR A 26 0.17 -5.40 17.15
N VAL A 27 0.17 -6.26 16.12
CA VAL A 27 -0.76 -6.10 14.99
C VAL A 27 -2.21 -6.28 15.41
N ARG A 28 -2.51 -7.19 16.34
CA ARG A 28 -3.87 -7.32 16.91
C ARG A 28 -4.31 -6.04 17.59
N ARG A 29 -3.45 -5.45 18.43
CA ARG A 29 -3.72 -4.18 19.10
C ARG A 29 -3.86 -3.04 18.10
N PHE A 30 -2.96 -2.96 17.12
CA PHE A 30 -3.00 -1.98 16.03
C PHE A 30 -4.34 -2.00 15.30
N ASN A 31 -4.82 -3.19 14.92
CA ASN A 31 -6.11 -3.39 14.26
C ASN A 31 -7.32 -3.00 15.14
N ALA A 32 -7.21 -3.13 16.46
CA ALA A 32 -8.29 -2.82 17.39
C ALA A 32 -8.37 -1.32 17.71
N GLU A 33 -7.23 -0.67 17.89
CA GLU A 33 -7.14 0.70 18.39
C GLU A 33 -7.08 1.76 17.29
N ASN A 34 -6.52 1.44 16.12
CA ASN A 34 -6.22 2.44 15.08
C ASN A 34 -7.14 2.34 13.85
N LYS A 35 -8.11 1.43 13.88
CA LYS A 35 -9.04 1.22 12.77
C LYS A 35 -10.09 2.31 12.76
N ILE A 36 -10.08 3.13 11.72
CA ILE A 36 -11.05 4.20 11.50
C ILE A 36 -12.03 3.74 10.42
N ARG A 37 -13.33 3.80 10.71
CA ARG A 37 -14.38 3.55 9.72
C ARG A 37 -14.54 4.76 8.81
N LEU A 38 -14.82 4.50 7.54
CA LEU A 38 -15.17 5.54 6.59
C LEU A 38 -16.64 5.91 6.72
N PHE A 39 -16.92 7.20 6.59
CA PHE A 39 -18.26 7.77 6.58
C PHE A 39 -18.46 8.55 5.30
N ASP A 40 -19.68 8.55 4.76
CA ASP A 40 -20.04 9.35 3.61
C ASP A 40 -20.34 10.82 3.99
N ILE A 41 -20.72 11.61 2.99
CA ILE A 41 -21.05 13.03 3.16
C ILE A 41 -22.26 13.29 4.07
N GLU A 42 -23.14 12.30 4.27
CA GLU A 42 -24.31 12.37 5.14
C GLU A 42 -23.99 11.85 6.56
N GLY A 43 -22.73 11.45 6.80
CA GLY A 43 -22.27 10.89 8.06
C GLY A 43 -22.71 9.44 8.29
N GLN A 44 -23.19 8.74 7.25
CA GLN A 44 -23.50 7.31 7.33
C GLN A 44 -22.25 6.47 7.15
N VAL A 45 -22.24 5.29 7.77
CA VAL A 45 -21.12 4.35 7.65
C VAL A 45 -21.07 3.80 6.23
N VAL A 46 -19.93 3.96 5.56
CA VAL A 46 -19.69 3.32 4.25
C VAL A 46 -19.59 1.82 4.46
N LEU A 47 -20.37 1.05 3.69
CA LEU A 47 -20.46 -0.39 3.85
C LEU A 47 -19.26 -1.11 3.21
N PRO A 48 -18.78 -2.22 3.82
CA PRO A 48 -17.80 -3.09 3.19
C PRO A 48 -18.29 -3.66 1.85
N VAL A 49 -17.36 -3.85 0.92
CA VAL A 49 -17.59 -4.48 -0.38
C VAL A 49 -16.96 -5.88 -0.38
N PRO A 50 -17.75 -6.93 -0.06
CA PRO A 50 -17.23 -8.30 -0.05
C PRO A 50 -16.84 -8.75 -1.46
N ILE A 51 -16.02 -9.80 -1.54
CA ILE A 51 -15.73 -10.46 -2.82
C ILE A 51 -16.98 -11.25 -3.21
N GLY A 52 -17.56 -10.95 -4.37
CA GLY A 52 -18.74 -11.65 -4.86
C GLY A 52 -18.44 -13.10 -5.22
N GLU A 53 -19.41 -14.01 -5.03
CA GLU A 53 -19.26 -15.45 -5.32
C GLU A 53 -18.86 -15.74 -6.78
N LYS A 54 -19.20 -14.84 -7.72
CA LYS A 54 -18.91 -14.95 -9.15
C LYS A 54 -17.61 -14.23 -9.57
N VAL A 55 -16.85 -13.70 -8.61
CA VAL A 55 -15.63 -12.94 -8.86
C VAL A 55 -14.41 -13.79 -8.51
N GLU A 56 -13.84 -14.44 -9.51
CA GLU A 56 -12.63 -15.26 -9.35
C GLU A 56 -11.35 -14.39 -9.39
N ARG A 57 -11.37 -13.29 -10.15
CA ARG A 57 -10.21 -12.42 -10.37
C ARG A 57 -10.27 -11.17 -9.47
N PHE A 58 -10.39 -11.36 -8.16
CA PHE A 58 -10.49 -10.26 -7.19
C PHE A 58 -9.29 -9.30 -7.22
N ASP A 59 -8.10 -9.77 -7.59
CA ASP A 59 -6.92 -8.91 -7.79
C ASP A 59 -7.11 -7.95 -8.98
N LEU A 60 -7.69 -8.44 -10.08
CA LEU A 60 -8.02 -7.60 -11.25
C LEU A 60 -9.08 -6.56 -10.90
N VAL A 61 -10.12 -6.96 -10.15
CA VAL A 61 -11.17 -6.04 -9.69
C VAL A 61 -10.59 -4.93 -8.81
N SER A 62 -9.69 -5.29 -7.89
CA SER A 62 -9.06 -4.33 -6.97
C SER A 62 -8.16 -3.34 -7.70
N GLU A 63 -7.37 -3.83 -8.66
CA GLU A 63 -6.49 -3.00 -9.48
C GLU A 63 -7.28 -2.12 -10.47
N LEU A 64 -8.35 -2.64 -11.06
CA LEU A 64 -9.24 -1.87 -11.93
C LEU A 64 -9.90 -0.72 -11.16
N ALA A 65 -10.43 -0.98 -9.96
CA ALA A 65 -11.01 0.05 -9.11
C ALA A 65 -9.98 1.13 -8.74
N PHE A 66 -8.74 0.74 -8.46
CA PHE A 66 -7.65 1.66 -8.20
C PHE A 66 -7.33 2.56 -9.42
N GLU A 67 -7.25 1.99 -10.62
CA GLU A 67 -6.99 2.75 -11.85
C GLU A 67 -8.14 3.69 -12.23
N LEU A 68 -9.39 3.28 -12.00
CA LEU A 68 -10.57 4.14 -12.16
C LEU A 68 -10.55 5.30 -11.15
N ALA A 69 -10.21 5.01 -9.89
CA ALA A 69 -10.11 6.00 -8.83
C ALA A 69 -9.01 7.03 -9.15
N ARG A 70 -7.87 6.58 -9.68
CA ARG A 70 -6.80 7.44 -10.16
C ARG A 70 -7.27 8.39 -11.26
N GLU A 71 -7.91 7.87 -12.31
CA GLU A 71 -8.41 8.72 -13.41
C GLU A 71 -9.44 9.74 -12.92
N THR A 72 -10.37 9.29 -12.09
CA THR A 72 -11.43 10.12 -11.53
C THR A 72 -10.83 11.28 -10.72
N TYR A 73 -9.88 10.99 -9.82
CA TYR A 73 -9.21 12.00 -9.00
C TYR A 73 -8.39 13.00 -9.84
N GLN A 74 -7.74 12.53 -10.90
CA GLN A 74 -6.87 13.37 -11.73
C GLN A 74 -7.64 14.19 -12.77
N SER A 75 -8.93 13.89 -12.99
CA SER A 75 -9.76 14.63 -13.95
C SER A 75 -10.27 15.94 -13.33
N SER A 76 -9.72 17.08 -13.79
CA SER A 76 -10.23 18.42 -13.47
C SER A 76 -10.45 19.24 -14.75
N PRO A 77 -11.70 19.68 -15.06
CA PRO A 77 -12.95 19.33 -14.38
C PRO A 77 -13.25 17.81 -14.48
N TYR A 78 -14.16 17.32 -13.63
CA TYR A 78 -14.55 15.92 -13.60
C TYR A 78 -14.87 15.40 -15.00
N LYS A 79 -14.25 14.28 -15.36
CA LYS A 79 -14.53 13.53 -16.58
C LYS A 79 -14.78 12.08 -16.20
N GLU A 80 -15.79 11.49 -16.82
CA GLU A 80 -16.04 10.05 -16.67
C GLU A 80 -14.77 9.27 -17.05
N PRO A 81 -14.31 8.33 -16.19
CA PRO A 81 -13.08 7.59 -16.44
C PRO A 81 -13.20 6.70 -17.68
N ASP A 82 -12.10 6.54 -18.41
CA ASP A 82 -12.02 5.66 -19.57
C ASP A 82 -11.79 4.22 -19.09
N LEU A 83 -12.89 3.46 -19.02
CA LEU A 83 -12.87 2.07 -18.57
C LEU A 83 -11.86 1.20 -19.31
N GLU A 84 -11.70 1.40 -20.62
CA GLU A 84 -10.80 0.56 -21.41
C GLU A 84 -9.34 0.88 -21.10
N GLN A 85 -9.00 2.16 -20.94
CA GLN A 85 -7.66 2.55 -20.51
C GLN A 85 -7.35 2.10 -19.08
N ALA A 86 -8.31 2.23 -18.15
CA ALA A 86 -8.16 1.71 -16.79
C ALA A 86 -7.95 0.19 -16.78
N ARG A 87 -8.72 -0.54 -17.60
CA ARG A 87 -8.54 -1.99 -17.79
C ARG A 87 -7.15 -2.33 -18.29
N VAL A 88 -6.67 -1.70 -19.37
CA VAL A 88 -5.35 -1.97 -19.95
C VAL A 88 -4.23 -1.77 -18.91
N ARG A 89 -4.30 -0.72 -18.10
CA ARG A 89 -3.30 -0.47 -17.05
C ARG A 89 -3.39 -1.49 -15.92
N ALA A 90 -4.60 -1.82 -15.48
CA ALA A 90 -4.79 -2.83 -14.45
C ALA A 90 -4.24 -4.20 -14.91
N GLU A 91 -4.50 -4.57 -16.16
CA GLU A 91 -3.98 -5.79 -16.77
C GLU A 91 -2.45 -5.79 -16.85
N ALA A 92 -1.84 -4.66 -17.22
CA ALA A 92 -0.39 -4.51 -17.23
C ALA A 92 0.22 -4.67 -15.84
N THR A 93 -0.41 -4.10 -14.80
CA THR A 93 0.03 -4.28 -13.40
C THR A 93 -0.05 -5.74 -12.98
N ILE A 94 -1.20 -6.39 -13.19
CA ILE A 94 -1.38 -7.81 -12.85
C ILE A 94 -0.40 -8.69 -13.63
N ALA A 95 -0.17 -8.41 -14.91
CA ALA A 95 0.80 -9.15 -15.72
C ALA A 95 2.23 -9.02 -15.21
N ARG A 96 2.63 -7.82 -14.77
CA ARG A 96 3.93 -7.59 -14.13
C ARG A 96 4.07 -8.36 -12.82
N LEU A 97 3.02 -8.39 -12.01
CA LEU A 97 3.03 -9.02 -10.68
C LEU A 97 2.94 -10.56 -10.75
N LYS A 98 2.22 -11.11 -11.74
CA LYS A 98 1.91 -12.54 -11.85
C LYS A 98 2.58 -13.25 -13.03
N GLY A 99 3.39 -12.57 -13.84
CA GLY A 99 4.15 -13.19 -14.94
C GLY A 99 3.32 -13.46 -16.19
N HIS A 100 2.62 -12.45 -16.70
CA HIS A 100 1.86 -12.47 -17.97
C HIS A 100 0.70 -13.49 -18.06
N PRO A 101 -0.33 -13.43 -17.21
CA PRO A 101 -1.55 -14.17 -17.45
C PRO A 101 -2.25 -13.62 -18.69
N LYS A 102 -2.85 -14.51 -19.50
CA LYS A 102 -3.79 -14.11 -20.55
C LYS A 102 -5.07 -13.63 -19.86
N ILE A 103 -5.32 -12.32 -19.86
CA ILE A 103 -6.50 -11.75 -19.19
C ILE A 103 -7.64 -11.71 -20.21
N SER A 104 -8.71 -12.46 -19.96
CA SER A 104 -9.97 -12.37 -20.70
C SER A 104 -10.70 -11.07 -20.34
N SER A 105 -11.68 -10.66 -21.15
CA SER A 105 -12.47 -9.46 -20.89
C SER A 105 -13.05 -9.44 -19.46
N VAL A 106 -13.18 -8.24 -18.91
CA VAL A 106 -13.80 -8.01 -17.60
C VAL A 106 -15.27 -8.41 -17.67
N THR A 107 -15.72 -9.25 -16.74
CA THR A 107 -17.12 -9.67 -16.65
C THR A 107 -17.97 -8.57 -16.04
N ARG A 108 -19.30 -8.64 -16.23
CA ARG A 108 -20.24 -7.69 -15.62
C ARG A 108 -20.17 -7.69 -14.09
N SER A 109 -19.99 -8.85 -13.46
CA SER A 109 -19.86 -8.96 -12.00
C SER A 109 -18.59 -8.27 -11.50
N GLU A 110 -17.46 -8.47 -12.17
CA GLU A 110 -16.19 -7.81 -11.83
C GLU A 110 -16.28 -6.29 -12.00
N LEU A 111 -16.92 -5.81 -13.08
CA LEU A 111 -17.12 -4.39 -13.29
C LEU A 111 -18.04 -3.77 -12.22
N THR A 112 -19.09 -4.48 -11.84
CA THR A 112 -20.02 -4.03 -10.78
C THR A 112 -19.30 -3.92 -9.44
N GLU A 113 -18.46 -4.91 -9.08
CA GLU A 113 -17.66 -4.87 -7.85
C GLU A 113 -16.57 -3.79 -7.91
N ALA A 114 -15.92 -3.59 -9.07
CA ALA A 114 -14.92 -2.54 -9.25
C ALA A 114 -15.53 -1.14 -9.08
N ASN A 115 -16.73 -0.90 -9.61
CA ASN A 115 -17.45 0.36 -9.42
C ASN A 115 -17.86 0.56 -7.95
N ALA A 116 -18.31 -0.48 -7.26
CA ALA A 116 -18.60 -0.39 -5.83
C ALA A 116 -17.35 -0.02 -5.01
N LEU A 117 -16.18 -0.55 -5.36
CA LEU A 117 -14.91 -0.15 -4.74
C LEU A 117 -14.52 1.30 -5.10
N LEU A 118 -14.76 1.73 -6.34
CA LEU A 118 -14.54 3.12 -6.77
C LEU A 118 -15.37 4.11 -5.95
N ASP A 119 -16.61 3.78 -5.60
CA ASP A 119 -17.43 4.61 -4.73
C ASP A 119 -16.77 4.76 -3.35
N VAL A 120 -16.22 3.67 -2.78
CA VAL A 120 -15.48 3.71 -1.51
C VAL A 120 -14.19 4.54 -1.62
N TYR A 121 -13.46 4.45 -2.74
CA TYR A 121 -12.32 5.36 -3.01
C TYR A 121 -12.76 6.82 -3.04
N SER A 122 -13.90 7.10 -3.68
CA SER A 122 -14.43 8.46 -3.80
C SER A 122 -14.76 9.03 -2.43
N GLU A 123 -15.41 8.25 -1.56
CA GLU A 123 -15.63 8.66 -0.16
C GLU A 123 -14.31 8.86 0.59
N PHE A 124 -13.33 7.97 0.41
CA PHE A 124 -12.03 8.12 1.07
C PHE A 124 -11.32 9.40 0.62
N PHE A 125 -11.29 9.70 -0.68
CA PHE A 125 -10.66 10.91 -1.20
C PHE A 125 -11.32 12.20 -0.72
N ARG A 126 -12.62 12.19 -0.42
CA ARG A 126 -13.30 13.33 0.22
C ARG A 126 -12.84 13.59 1.65
N THR A 127 -12.28 12.59 2.33
CA THR A 127 -11.71 12.78 3.67
C THR A 127 -10.33 13.44 3.65
N LEU A 128 -9.70 13.52 2.47
CA LEU A 128 -8.41 14.18 2.30
C LEU A 128 -8.58 15.71 2.31
N PRO A 129 -7.56 16.47 2.73
CA PRO A 129 -7.56 17.92 2.61
C PRO A 129 -7.89 18.39 1.18
N GLU A 130 -8.70 19.45 1.04
CA GLU A 130 -9.17 19.95 -0.28
C GLU A 130 -8.04 20.25 -1.29
N ASN A 131 -6.85 20.59 -0.80
CA ASN A 131 -5.68 20.92 -1.62
C ASN A 131 -4.65 19.77 -1.71
N SER A 132 -5.01 18.55 -1.31
CA SER A 132 -4.12 17.40 -1.44
C SER A 132 -3.83 17.09 -2.91
N VAL A 133 -2.56 17.16 -3.29
CA VAL A 133 -2.10 16.75 -4.61
C VAL A 133 -1.57 15.34 -4.53
N LEU A 134 -2.35 14.37 -5.00
CA LEU A 134 -1.96 12.96 -4.97
C LEU A 134 -1.03 12.60 -6.13
N GLN A 135 0.15 12.12 -5.80
CA GLN A 135 1.00 11.33 -6.68
C GLN A 135 0.59 9.86 -6.59
N PHE A 136 -0.05 9.34 -7.63
CA PHE A 136 -0.30 7.92 -7.78
C PHE A 136 0.96 7.19 -8.28
N ARG A 137 1.14 5.95 -7.83
CA ARG A 137 2.27 5.08 -8.17
C ARG A 137 3.64 5.76 -7.95
N PRO A 138 3.91 6.36 -6.77
CA PRO A 138 5.19 7.01 -6.51
C PRO A 138 6.33 5.98 -6.63
N ARG A 139 7.29 6.27 -7.51
CA ARG A 139 8.49 5.43 -7.69
C ARG A 139 9.46 5.61 -6.52
N ILE A 140 9.65 4.54 -5.77
CA ILE A 140 10.53 4.47 -4.60
C ILE A 140 11.78 3.70 -5.01
N ARG A 141 12.94 4.36 -4.96
CA ARG A 141 14.23 3.70 -5.25
C ARG A 141 14.44 2.55 -4.28
N GLY A 142 14.91 1.41 -4.76
CA GLY A 142 15.35 0.33 -3.88
C GLY A 142 16.61 0.71 -3.11
N ALA A 143 17.03 -0.18 -2.20
CA ALA A 143 18.29 -0.06 -1.46
C ALA A 143 18.91 -1.45 -1.28
N GLY A 144 20.19 -1.58 -1.64
CA GLY A 144 20.92 -2.85 -1.59
C GLY A 144 20.19 -3.97 -2.31
N VAL A 145 19.83 -5.03 -1.56
CA VAL A 145 19.10 -6.18 -2.12
C VAL A 145 17.66 -5.87 -2.58
N LEU A 146 17.03 -4.77 -2.15
CA LEU A 146 15.67 -4.41 -2.55
C LEU A 146 15.62 -3.77 -3.94
N ASN A 147 14.71 -4.28 -4.79
CA ASN A 147 14.42 -3.72 -6.10
C ASN A 147 13.78 -2.31 -6.03
N LEU A 148 13.72 -1.64 -7.17
CA LEU A 148 12.81 -0.50 -7.37
C LEU A 148 11.38 -0.90 -7.01
N MET A 149 10.73 -0.08 -6.21
CA MET A 149 9.37 -0.28 -5.72
C MET A 149 8.43 0.82 -6.23
N GLU A 150 7.15 0.55 -6.13
CA GLU A 150 6.07 1.48 -6.47
C GLU A 150 5.04 1.42 -5.34
N GLY A 151 4.83 2.54 -4.66
CA GLY A 151 3.74 2.66 -3.68
C GLY A 151 2.39 2.81 -4.39
N ASP A 152 1.29 2.83 -3.64
CA ASP A 152 -0.03 3.06 -4.24
C ASP A 152 -0.26 4.55 -4.53
N PHE A 153 -0.27 5.40 -3.52
CA PHE A 153 -0.28 6.85 -3.72
C PHE A 153 0.33 7.60 -2.54
N ALA A 154 0.69 8.86 -2.76
CA ALA A 154 1.26 9.73 -1.76
C ALA A 154 0.84 11.17 -2.02
N ASP A 155 0.79 12.00 -0.99
CA ASP A 155 0.86 13.45 -1.14
C ASP A 155 2.21 13.96 -0.61
N ALA A 156 2.28 15.25 -0.29
CA ALA A 156 3.50 15.89 0.18
C ALA A 156 4.00 15.33 1.53
N ASP A 157 3.10 14.91 2.43
CA ASP A 157 3.43 14.55 3.81
C ASP A 157 3.04 13.11 4.19
N THR A 158 2.22 12.44 3.38
CA THR A 158 1.62 11.14 3.70
C THR A 158 1.88 10.13 2.59
N LEU A 159 2.38 8.95 2.96
CA LEU A 159 2.36 7.75 2.11
C LEU A 159 1.07 6.96 2.37
N PHE A 160 0.33 6.65 1.32
CA PHE A 160 -0.88 5.82 1.37
C PHE A 160 -0.62 4.45 0.75
N GLU A 161 -0.91 3.39 1.51
CA GLU A 161 -0.86 2.00 1.07
C GLU A 161 -2.27 1.42 1.02
N VAL A 162 -2.65 0.83 -0.11
CA VAL A 162 -3.94 0.19 -0.32
C VAL A 162 -3.84 -1.30 0.00
N LYS A 163 -4.74 -1.78 0.86
CA LYS A 163 -4.92 -3.20 1.15
C LYS A 163 -6.34 -3.62 0.78
N ALA A 164 -6.59 -3.96 -0.48
CA ALA A 164 -7.89 -4.43 -0.96
C ALA A 164 -8.17 -5.90 -0.59
N VAL A 165 -8.20 -6.22 0.70
CA VAL A 165 -8.36 -7.59 1.25
C VAL A 165 -9.51 -7.69 2.24
N ASN A 166 -10.19 -8.84 2.31
CA ASN A 166 -11.31 -9.10 3.24
C ASN A 166 -10.85 -9.58 4.63
N ARG A 167 -9.72 -9.07 5.12
CA ARG A 167 -9.16 -9.43 6.43
C ARG A 167 -8.57 -8.22 7.13
N ASN A 168 -8.37 -8.34 8.44
CA ASN A 168 -7.54 -7.42 9.22
C ASN A 168 -6.11 -7.39 8.68
N LEU A 169 -5.38 -6.31 8.98
CA LEU A 169 -3.98 -6.18 8.64
C LEU A 169 -3.16 -7.26 9.36
N GLN A 170 -2.15 -7.77 8.66
CA GLN A 170 -1.14 -8.70 9.15
C GLN A 170 0.19 -7.96 9.32
N TYR A 171 1.14 -8.58 10.03
CA TYR A 171 2.48 -7.98 10.19
C TYR A 171 3.19 -7.84 8.85
N THR A 172 2.91 -8.69 7.86
CA THR A 172 3.45 -8.59 6.50
C THR A 172 2.98 -7.32 5.79
N ASP A 173 1.73 -6.89 6.01
CA ASP A 173 1.20 -5.65 5.45
C ASP A 173 1.97 -4.42 6.00
N LEU A 174 2.28 -4.42 7.29
CA LEU A 174 3.08 -3.37 7.92
C LEU A 174 4.54 -3.42 7.45
N ARG A 175 5.15 -4.60 7.37
CA ARG A 175 6.51 -4.77 6.85
C ARG A 175 6.66 -4.20 5.43
N GLN A 176 5.66 -4.44 4.58
CA GLN A 176 5.66 -3.89 3.22
C GLN A 176 5.63 -2.36 3.24
N LEU A 177 4.76 -1.75 4.04
CA LEU A 177 4.74 -0.29 4.26
C LEU A 177 6.11 0.20 4.75
N LEU A 178 6.72 -0.50 5.70
CA LEU A 178 8.02 -0.13 6.24
C LEU A 178 9.12 -0.13 5.17
N CYS A 179 9.12 -1.09 4.24
CA CYS A 179 10.05 -1.08 3.09
C CYS A 179 9.95 0.22 2.28
N TYR A 180 8.72 0.65 1.97
CA TYR A 180 8.49 1.89 1.25
C TYR A 180 8.97 3.12 2.01
N LEU A 181 8.72 3.16 3.32
CA LEU A 181 9.13 4.26 4.19
C LEU A 181 10.66 4.38 4.28
N PHE A 182 11.39 3.28 4.54
CA PHE A 182 12.85 3.33 4.69
C PHE A 182 13.53 3.78 3.40
N CYS A 183 13.15 3.17 2.28
CA CYS A 183 13.76 3.49 0.99
C CYS A 183 13.32 4.87 0.48
N GLY A 184 12.04 5.24 0.68
CA GLY A 184 11.50 6.55 0.31
C GLY A 184 12.19 7.68 1.05
N LEU A 185 12.22 7.62 2.38
CA LEU A 185 12.85 8.63 3.24
C LEU A 185 14.38 8.62 3.12
N GLY A 186 14.99 7.43 3.05
CA GLY A 186 16.43 7.26 2.87
C GLY A 186 16.97 7.88 1.58
N SER A 187 16.17 7.85 0.51
CA SER A 187 16.53 8.48 -0.77
C SER A 187 16.48 10.02 -0.74
N LYS A 188 15.93 10.63 0.33
CA LYS A 188 15.63 12.07 0.49
C LYS A 188 14.74 12.66 -0.62
N LYS A 189 14.15 11.81 -1.47
CA LYS A 189 13.19 12.21 -2.50
C LYS A 189 11.83 12.58 -1.89
N TYR A 190 11.48 11.93 -0.79
CA TYR A 190 10.21 12.10 -0.09
C TYR A 190 10.43 12.66 1.31
N SER A 191 9.48 13.46 1.78
CA SER A 191 9.48 14.08 3.12
C SER A 191 8.27 13.64 3.93
N TRP A 192 7.80 12.41 3.73
CA TRP A 192 6.64 11.88 4.42
C TRP A 192 6.86 11.87 5.93
N THR A 193 5.89 12.40 6.65
CA THR A 193 5.86 12.39 8.13
C THR A 193 4.73 11.52 8.66
N ARG A 194 3.76 11.19 7.80
CA ARG A 194 2.58 10.38 8.11
C ARG A 194 2.48 9.18 7.18
N TYR A 195 1.75 8.18 7.63
CA TYR A 195 1.32 7.06 6.78
C TYR A 195 -0.19 6.89 6.89
N CYS A 196 -0.77 6.30 5.85
CA CYS A 196 -2.12 5.80 5.85
C CYS A 196 -2.16 4.42 5.21
N ILE A 197 -2.83 3.46 5.86
CA ILE A 197 -3.19 2.18 5.23
C ILE A 197 -4.69 2.22 4.97
N PHE A 198 -5.09 2.19 3.72
CA PHE A 198 -6.49 2.23 3.31
C PHE A 198 -6.94 0.84 2.83
N ASN A 199 -8.03 0.32 3.39
CA ASN A 199 -8.66 -0.91 2.90
C ASN A 199 -10.04 -0.58 2.32
N PRO A 200 -10.17 -0.45 0.99
CA PRO A 200 -11.44 -0.11 0.34
C PRO A 200 -12.48 -1.24 0.49
N ARG A 201 -12.06 -2.51 0.59
CA ARG A 201 -13.01 -3.63 0.76
C ARG A 201 -13.70 -3.60 2.11
N LEU A 202 -13.00 -3.17 3.15
CA LEU A 202 -13.54 -3.07 4.50
C LEU A 202 -14.09 -1.66 4.82
N ALA A 203 -13.95 -0.69 3.90
CA ALA A 203 -14.27 0.72 4.12
C ALA A 203 -13.65 1.27 5.42
N VAL A 204 -12.37 0.95 5.65
CA VAL A 204 -11.60 1.41 6.80
C VAL A 204 -10.23 1.93 6.40
N HIS A 205 -9.67 2.79 7.23
CA HIS A 205 -8.28 3.21 7.10
C HIS A 205 -7.59 3.30 8.47
N TYR A 206 -6.27 3.36 8.45
CA TYR A 206 -5.41 3.47 9.61
C TYR A 206 -4.42 4.59 9.34
N THR A 207 -4.35 5.61 10.21
CA THR A 207 -3.37 6.69 10.05
C THR A 207 -2.47 6.81 11.27
N GLY A 208 -1.28 7.38 11.08
CA GLY A 208 -0.35 7.64 12.17
C GLY A 208 0.87 8.44 11.71
N THR A 209 1.74 8.78 12.65
CA THR A 209 3.05 9.39 12.36
C THR A 209 4.07 8.30 12.10
N ILE A 210 4.95 8.52 11.12
CA ILE A 210 6.02 7.57 10.78
C ILE A 210 7.02 7.46 11.94
N SER A 211 7.36 8.58 12.58
CA SER A 211 8.23 8.57 13.76
C SER A 211 7.64 7.74 14.89
N GLY A 212 6.37 7.95 15.23
CA GLY A 212 5.69 7.20 16.29
C GLY A 212 5.62 5.70 16.00
N LEU A 213 5.35 5.32 14.74
CA LEU A 213 5.37 3.92 14.32
C LEU A 213 6.76 3.30 14.46
N LEU A 214 7.78 3.95 13.89
CA LEU A 214 9.13 3.38 13.83
C LEU A 214 9.78 3.34 15.21
N GLU A 215 9.68 4.40 15.99
CA GLU A 215 10.20 4.46 17.36
C GLU A 215 9.56 3.41 18.25
N TYR A 216 8.24 3.22 18.14
CA TYR A 216 7.57 2.17 18.87
C TYR A 216 8.06 0.79 18.46
N LEU A 217 8.20 0.51 17.15
CA LEU A 217 8.52 -0.82 16.67
C LEU A 217 9.99 -1.22 16.86
N SER A 218 10.92 -0.27 16.73
CA SER A 218 12.36 -0.50 16.82
C SER A 218 12.95 -0.19 18.20
N GLY A 219 12.28 0.65 18.99
CA GLY A 219 12.85 1.25 20.20
C GLY A 219 13.92 2.30 19.93
N ARG A 220 14.02 2.82 18.70
CA ARG A 220 15.06 3.76 18.25
C ARG A 220 14.47 4.97 17.53
N PRO A 221 15.10 6.15 17.60
CA PRO A 221 14.70 7.33 16.84
C PRO A 221 14.54 7.06 15.34
N LEU A 222 13.69 7.85 14.68
CA LEU A 222 13.40 7.73 13.24
C LEU A 222 14.67 7.59 12.36
N ASN A 223 15.62 8.52 12.49
CA ASN A 223 16.83 8.56 11.67
C ASN A 223 17.71 7.33 11.88
N GLU A 224 17.82 6.87 13.12
CA GLU A 224 18.60 5.69 13.47
C GLU A 224 17.94 4.41 12.94
N SER A 225 16.62 4.31 13.01
CA SER A 225 15.85 3.19 12.44
C SER A 225 16.05 3.10 10.93
N ILE A 226 15.96 4.23 10.21
CA ILE A 226 16.18 4.29 8.77
C ILE A 226 17.61 3.89 8.43
N TYR A 227 18.61 4.48 9.08
CA TYR A 227 20.02 4.22 8.82
C TYR A 227 20.35 2.73 8.98
N ASN A 228 20.00 2.13 10.12
CA ASN A 228 20.32 0.72 10.39
C ASN A 228 19.67 -0.23 9.38
N VAL A 229 18.42 0.03 8.99
CA VAL A 229 17.74 -0.81 7.98
C VAL A 229 18.44 -0.71 6.63
N LEU A 230 18.75 0.51 6.17
CA LEU A 230 19.39 0.69 4.88
C LEU A 230 20.79 0.08 4.86
N ASP A 231 21.56 0.26 5.94
CA ASP A 231 22.88 -0.34 6.10
C ASP A 231 22.82 -1.87 6.01
N ALA A 232 21.92 -2.50 6.77
CA ALA A 232 21.72 -3.95 6.73
C ALA A 232 21.22 -4.48 5.37
N LEU A 233 20.49 -3.65 4.59
CA LEU A 233 20.09 -4.00 3.23
C LEU A 233 21.24 -3.92 2.23
N MET A 234 22.16 -2.97 2.42
CA MET A 234 23.37 -2.78 1.60
C MET A 234 24.46 -3.82 1.93
N GLU A 235 24.66 -4.18 3.20
CA GLU A 235 25.60 -5.25 3.57
C GLU A 235 25.25 -6.60 2.92
N ARG A 236 23.95 -6.89 2.80
CA ARG A 236 23.44 -8.09 2.12
C ARG A 236 23.66 -8.10 0.59
N GLU A 237 24.08 -6.97 0.01
CA GLU A 237 24.48 -6.86 -1.39
C GLU A 237 25.91 -7.36 -1.63
N GLN A 238 26.75 -7.45 -0.58
CA GLN A 238 28.09 -8.02 -0.73
C GLN A 238 27.99 -9.53 -1.03
N PRO A 239 28.65 -10.02 -2.10
CA PRO A 239 28.67 -11.45 -2.39
C PRO A 239 29.28 -12.22 -1.22
N LEU A 240 28.75 -13.42 -0.96
CA LEU A 240 29.29 -14.44 -0.05
C LEU A 240 30.72 -14.93 -0.40
N GLU A 241 31.47 -14.21 -1.24
CA GLU A 241 32.83 -14.57 -1.66
C GLU A 241 33.92 -14.09 -0.68
N SER A 242 33.58 -13.42 0.41
CA SER A 242 34.56 -13.00 1.44
C SER A 242 34.62 -13.91 2.69
N LEU A 243 33.97 -15.09 2.64
CA LEU A 243 33.97 -16.06 3.74
C LEU A 243 34.54 -17.45 3.36
N PHE A 244 35.42 -17.51 2.36
CA PHE A 244 36.27 -18.68 2.09
C PHE A 244 37.72 -18.27 1.90
#